data_AF-A0A553AI12-F1
#
_entry.id   AF-A0A553AI12-F1
#
_cell.length_a   1.000
_cell.length_b   1.000
_cell.length_c   1.000
_cell.angle_alpha   90.00
_cell.angle_beta   90.00
_cell.angle_gamma   90.00
#
_symmetry.space_group_name_H-M   'P 1'
#
loop_
_entity.id
_entity.type
_entity.pdbx_description
1 polymer ?
#
loop_
_entity_poly.entity_id
_entity_poly.type
_entity_poly.pdbx_seq_one_letter_code
_entity_poly.pdbx_strand_id
1 'polypeptide(L)'
;MSMTDMILVIALGSAVGDLTFYEDVPIFHALVAITVIVLLTKFADRAIHNQDFLKRALANSPVMLVRDGVIAMEGASRRDLNTLEVMELLRIHGVRNLGEVEWAFMEAGGQLSVFLFDAARPGLRIVPPLDMQPARAPSAPPQEGAQAACRCCGLTTAALARKDADCPNCGQNEWLAASVR
;
A
#
# COMPACT_ATOMS: atom_id res chain seq x y z
N MET A 1 22.02 -6.23 -8.17
CA MET A 1 22.87 -6.40 -6.97
C MET A 1 22.50 -5.30 -6.00
N SER A 2 22.15 -5.66 -4.76
CA SER A 2 21.75 -4.70 -3.73
C SER A 2 23.00 -3.94 -3.21
N MET A 3 22.84 -2.72 -2.70
CA MET A 3 23.95 -1.99 -2.06
C MET A 3 24.59 -2.79 -0.91
N THR A 4 23.82 -3.67 -0.27
CA THR A 4 24.30 -4.58 0.78
C THR A 4 25.27 -5.64 0.25
N ASP A 5 25.07 -6.16 -0.96
CA ASP A 5 25.98 -7.16 -1.56
C ASP A 5 27.35 -6.55 -1.82
N MET A 6 27.37 -5.29 -2.24
CA MET A 6 28.60 -4.56 -2.55
C MET A 6 29.42 -4.28 -1.29
N ILE A 7 28.77 -3.88 -0.19
CA ILE A 7 29.42 -3.69 1.12
C ILE A 7 29.96 -5.03 1.66
N LEU A 8 29.20 -6.12 1.50
CA LEU A 8 29.59 -7.44 1.95
C LEU A 8 30.88 -7.92 1.24
N VAL A 9 30.95 -7.77 -0.10
CA VAL A 9 32.13 -8.18 -0.89
C VAL A 9 33.38 -7.37 -0.51
N ILE A 10 33.25 -6.07 -0.28
CA ILE A 10 34.36 -5.20 0.12
C ILE A 10 34.88 -5.58 1.52
N ALA A 11 33.98 -5.83 2.48
CA ALA A 11 34.34 -6.25 3.83
C ALA A 11 35.03 -7.63 3.84
N LEU A 12 34.53 -8.57 3.05
CA LEU A 12 35.12 -9.91 2.87
C LEU A 12 36.51 -9.84 2.23
N GLY A 13 36.67 -9.02 1.19
CA GLY A 13 37.97 -8.81 0.53
C GLY A 13 39.02 -8.24 1.48
N SER A 14 38.63 -7.30 2.35
CA SER A 14 39.52 -6.74 3.37
C SER A 14 39.93 -7.78 4.40
N ALA A 15 38.99 -8.56 4.94
CA ALA A 15 39.27 -9.57 5.95
C ALA A 15 40.13 -10.73 5.41
N VAL A 16 39.93 -11.14 4.16
CA VAL A 16 40.75 -12.16 3.50
C VAL A 16 42.14 -11.62 3.17
N GLY A 17 42.24 -10.35 2.76
CA GLY A 17 43.52 -9.67 2.56
C GLY A 17 44.36 -9.64 3.84
N ASP A 18 43.77 -9.26 4.97
CA ASP A 18 44.45 -9.22 6.27
C ASP A 18 44.97 -10.59 6.71
N LEU A 19 44.28 -11.69 6.37
CA LEU A 19 44.72 -13.05 6.67
C LEU A 19 45.90 -13.52 5.80
N THR A 20 46.11 -12.92 4.63
CA THR A 20 47.21 -13.28 3.72
C THR A 20 48.54 -12.59 4.04
N PHE A 21 48.56 -11.52 4.83
CA PHE A 21 49.78 -10.75 5.14
C PHE A 21 50.58 -11.23 6.36
N TYR A 22 50.03 -12.14 7.19
CA TYR A 22 50.77 -12.69 8.33
C TYR A 22 51.36 -14.07 7.98
N GLU A 23 52.66 -14.11 7.70
CA GLU A 23 53.40 -15.31 7.27
C GLU A 23 53.50 -16.41 8.35
N ASP A 24 53.24 -16.09 9.62
CA ASP A 24 53.31 -17.02 10.77
C ASP A 24 51.97 -17.68 11.12
N VAL A 25 50.97 -17.59 10.24
CA VAL A 25 49.64 -18.11 10.53
C VAL A 25 49.48 -19.50 9.90
N PRO A 26 49.39 -20.58 10.69
CA PRO A 26 49.13 -21.91 10.17
C PRO A 26 47.90 -21.89 9.27
N ILE A 27 47.96 -22.57 8.11
CA ILE A 27 46.87 -22.75 7.13
C ILE A 27 45.50 -23.04 7.78
N PHE A 28 45.53 -23.65 8.97
CA PHE A 28 44.40 -23.83 9.86
C PHE A 28 43.57 -22.57 10.15
N HIS A 29 44.17 -21.41 10.43
CA HIS A 29 43.40 -20.19 10.74
C HIS A 29 42.69 -19.64 9.51
N ALA A 30 43.30 -19.74 8.32
CA ALA A 30 42.64 -19.38 7.07
C ALA A 30 41.44 -20.30 6.81
N LEU A 31 41.58 -21.61 7.05
CA LEU A 31 40.48 -22.57 6.96
C LEU A 31 39.35 -22.25 7.94
N VAL A 32 39.69 -21.90 9.19
CA VAL A 32 38.72 -21.52 10.23
C VAL A 32 37.99 -20.23 9.84
N ALA A 33 38.69 -19.19 9.38
CA ALA A 33 38.07 -17.94 8.96
C ALA A 33 37.10 -18.13 7.79
N ILE A 34 37.50 -18.88 6.75
CA ILE A 34 36.62 -19.21 5.62
C ILE A 34 35.39 -19.98 6.11
N THR A 35 35.59 -20.98 6.97
CA THR A 35 34.50 -21.79 7.52
C THR A 35 33.52 -20.94 8.34
N VAL A 36 34.04 -20.04 9.18
CA VAL A 36 33.23 -19.13 10.01
C VAL A 36 32.44 -18.17 9.14
N ILE A 37 33.05 -17.60 8.09
CA ILE A 37 32.34 -16.70 7.17
C ILE A 37 31.24 -17.45 6.42
N VAL A 38 31.52 -18.64 5.88
CA VAL A 38 30.52 -19.47 5.18
C VAL A 38 29.36 -19.85 6.11
N LEU A 39 29.65 -20.19 7.37
CA LEU A 39 28.61 -20.50 8.36
C LEU A 39 27.78 -19.27 8.70
N LEU A 40 28.41 -18.11 8.90
CA LEU A 40 27.73 -16.84 9.16
C LEU A 40 26.83 -16.44 8.00
N THR A 41 27.29 -16.52 6.75
CA THR A 41 26.46 -16.17 5.58
C THR A 41 25.30 -17.16 5.43
N LYS A 42 25.55 -18.47 5.58
CA LYS A 42 24.48 -19.49 5.59
C LYS A 42 23.44 -19.27 6.68
N PHE A 43 23.88 -18.87 7.87
CA PHE A 43 22.98 -18.61 8.99
C PHE A 43 22.17 -17.32 8.79
N ALA A 44 22.80 -16.27 8.28
CA ALA A 44 22.12 -15.03 7.91
C ALA A 44 21.08 -15.28 6.80
N ASP A 45 21.43 -15.99 5.73
CA ASP A 45 20.51 -16.37 4.66
C ASP A 45 19.33 -17.19 5.20
N ARG A 46 19.61 -18.16 6.08
CA ARG A 46 18.57 -18.99 6.72
C ARG A 46 17.66 -18.16 7.62
N ALA A 47 18.21 -17.21 8.39
CA ALA A 47 17.44 -16.33 9.26
C ALA A 47 16.55 -15.37 8.46
N ILE A 48 17.06 -14.80 7.37
CA ILE A 48 16.30 -13.95 6.45
C ILE A 48 15.18 -14.76 5.78
N HIS A 49 15.48 -15.96 5.28
CA HIS A 49 14.45 -16.82 4.69
C HIS A 49 13.42 -17.34 5.70
N ASN A 50 13.79 -17.51 6.97
CA ASN A 50 12.86 -17.87 8.03
C ASN A 50 11.92 -16.71 8.38
N GLN A 51 12.41 -15.46 8.32
CA GLN A 51 11.59 -14.25 8.42
C GLN A 51 10.65 -14.10 7.22
N ASP A 52 11.09 -14.50 6.01
CA ASP A 52 10.22 -14.54 4.83
C ASP A 52 9.08 -15.56 4.95
N PHE A 53 9.23 -16.66 5.71
CA PHE A 53 8.13 -17.59 5.99
C PHE A 53 7.06 -16.93 6.88
N LEU A 54 7.49 -16.15 7.87
CA LEU A 54 6.60 -15.37 8.73
C LEU A 54 5.90 -14.24 7.95
N LYS A 55 6.62 -13.55 7.04
CA LYS A 55 6.03 -12.58 6.11
C LYS A 55 5.07 -13.24 5.11
N ARG A 56 5.41 -14.42 4.57
CA ARG A 56 4.55 -15.20 3.66
C ARG A 56 3.27 -15.70 4.35
N ALA A 57 3.29 -15.97 5.66
CA ALA A 57 2.09 -16.33 6.41
C ALA A 57 1.14 -15.14 6.63
N LEU A 58 1.65 -13.91 6.70
CA LEU A 58 0.84 -12.69 6.80
C LEU A 58 0.41 -12.11 5.43
N ALA A 59 1.13 -12.38 4.34
CA ALA A 59 1.02 -11.61 3.10
C ALA A 59 0.21 -12.23 1.94
N ASN A 60 -0.28 -13.47 2.02
CA ASN A 60 -0.54 -14.24 0.79
C ASN A 60 -1.98 -14.30 0.27
N SER A 61 -2.81 -13.31 0.55
CA SER A 61 -4.06 -13.13 -0.20
C SER A 61 -4.22 -11.68 -0.69
N PRO A 62 -4.72 -11.49 -1.92
CA PRO A 62 -5.11 -10.17 -2.38
C PRO A 62 -6.18 -9.62 -1.42
N VAL A 63 -5.98 -8.39 -0.97
CA VAL A 63 -6.90 -7.73 -0.05
C VAL A 63 -7.73 -6.74 -0.83
N MET A 64 -9.04 -6.85 -0.77
CA MET A 64 -9.96 -5.92 -1.40
C MET A 64 -9.89 -4.56 -0.70
N LEU A 65 -9.55 -3.51 -1.44
CA LEU A 65 -9.50 -2.14 -0.95
C LEU A 65 -10.75 -1.34 -1.34
N VAL A 66 -11.29 -1.57 -2.53
CA VAL A 66 -12.49 -0.88 -3.02
C VAL A 66 -13.42 -1.89 -3.66
N ARG A 67 -14.72 -1.70 -3.41
CA ARG A 67 -15.79 -2.44 -4.04
C ARG A 67 -16.94 -1.50 -4.36
N ASP A 68 -17.40 -1.52 -5.60
CA ASP A 68 -18.55 -0.73 -6.07
C ASP A 68 -18.42 0.77 -5.72
N GLY A 69 -17.21 1.33 -5.85
CA GLY A 69 -16.90 2.71 -5.50
C GLY A 69 -16.85 3.04 -4.01
N VAL A 70 -16.92 2.03 -3.14
CA VAL A 70 -16.82 2.19 -1.68
C VAL A 70 -15.55 1.55 -1.16
N ILE A 71 -14.81 2.28 -0.34
CA ILE A 71 -13.58 1.79 0.30
C ILE A 71 -13.95 0.77 1.39
N ALA A 72 -13.34 -0.40 1.30
CA ALA A 72 -13.48 -1.48 2.26
C ALA A 72 -12.56 -1.22 3.47
N MET A 73 -13.12 -0.68 4.55
CA MET A 73 -12.38 -0.28 5.75
C MET A 73 -11.58 -1.43 6.36
N GLU A 74 -12.15 -2.63 6.38
CA GLU A 74 -11.46 -3.83 6.88
C GLU A 74 -10.23 -4.17 6.03
N GLY A 75 -10.34 -4.06 4.70
CA GLY A 75 -9.24 -4.34 3.79
C GLY A 75 -8.12 -3.30 3.89
N ALA A 76 -8.48 -2.02 4.02
CA ALA A 76 -7.53 -0.93 4.25
C ALA A 76 -6.79 -1.15 5.59
N SER A 77 -7.53 -1.45 6.66
CA SER A 77 -6.95 -1.73 7.99
C SER A 77 -6.03 -2.95 7.99
N ARG A 78 -6.37 -4.04 7.29
CA ARG A 78 -5.50 -5.23 7.13
C ARG A 78 -4.17 -4.94 6.45
N ARG A 79 -4.06 -3.84 5.72
CA ARG A 79 -2.82 -3.40 5.05
C ARG A 79 -2.22 -2.14 5.72
N ASP A 80 -2.71 -1.76 6.90
CA ASP A 80 -2.32 -0.53 7.62
C ASP A 80 -2.44 0.73 6.76
N LEU A 81 -3.42 0.75 5.84
CA LEU A 81 -3.68 1.88 4.95
C LEU A 81 -4.83 2.74 5.47
N ASN A 82 -4.60 4.04 5.44
CA ASN A 82 -5.63 5.06 5.60
C ASN A 82 -6.39 5.27 4.30
N THR A 83 -7.62 5.77 4.42
CA THR A 83 -8.48 6.09 3.28
C THR A 83 -7.82 7.04 2.27
N LEU A 84 -7.05 8.03 2.75
CA LEU A 84 -6.33 8.97 1.88
C LEU A 84 -5.22 8.27 1.06
N GLU A 85 -4.55 7.28 1.65
CA GLU A 85 -3.51 6.49 0.96
C GLU A 85 -4.15 5.56 -0.09
N VAL A 86 -5.32 4.99 0.21
CA VAL A 86 -6.10 4.24 -0.80
C VAL A 86 -6.48 5.15 -1.98
N MET A 87 -6.96 6.37 -1.71
CA MET A 87 -7.26 7.35 -2.77
C MET A 87 -6.00 7.75 -3.55
N GLU A 88 -4.86 7.89 -2.88
CA GLU A 88 -3.58 8.16 -3.53
C GLU A 88 -3.19 7.04 -4.50
N LEU A 89 -3.26 5.79 -4.05
CA LEU A 89 -2.96 4.62 -4.88
C LEU A 89 -3.86 4.56 -6.12
N LEU A 90 -5.15 4.89 -5.97
CA LEU A 90 -6.09 4.99 -7.10
C LEU A 90 -5.73 6.13 -8.06
N ARG A 91 -5.31 7.29 -7.55
CA ARG A 91 -4.84 8.41 -8.39
C ARG A 91 -3.59 8.05 -9.18
N ILE A 92 -2.65 7.32 -8.58
CA ILE A 92 -1.46 6.81 -9.29
C ILE A 92 -1.87 5.94 -10.48
N HIS A 93 -2.98 5.21 -10.36
CA HIS A 93 -3.57 4.40 -11.44
C HIS A 93 -4.50 5.21 -12.37
N GLY A 94 -4.53 6.54 -12.26
CA GLY A 94 -5.27 7.43 -13.16
C GLY A 94 -6.76 7.56 -12.84
N VAL A 95 -7.24 6.98 -11.73
CA VAL A 95 -8.64 7.11 -11.29
C VAL A 95 -8.87 8.52 -10.75
N ARG A 96 -10.00 9.14 -11.14
CA ARG A 96 -10.36 10.50 -10.71
C ARG A 96 -11.53 10.52 -9.74
N ASN A 97 -12.35 9.47 -9.79
CA ASN A 97 -13.57 9.37 -9.02
C ASN A 97 -13.77 7.92 -8.54
N LEU A 98 -14.13 7.74 -7.27
CA LEU A 98 -14.42 6.41 -6.73
C LEU A 98 -15.58 5.72 -7.46
N GLY A 99 -16.55 6.47 -7.99
CA GLY A 99 -17.67 5.93 -8.77
C GLY A 99 -17.27 5.29 -10.10
N GLU A 100 -16.00 5.42 -10.52
CA GLU A 100 -15.43 4.74 -11.69
C GLU A 100 -14.96 3.32 -11.35
N VAL A 101 -14.70 3.02 -10.08
CA VAL A 101 -14.03 1.78 -9.64
C VAL A 101 -15.05 0.72 -9.26
N GLU A 102 -15.05 -0.40 -9.97
CA GLU A 102 -15.83 -1.59 -9.62
C GLU A 102 -15.11 -2.41 -8.54
N TRP A 103 -13.83 -2.70 -8.76
CA TRP A 103 -13.00 -3.44 -7.81
C TRP A 103 -11.60 -2.84 -7.73
N ALA A 104 -11.03 -2.79 -6.53
CA ALA A 104 -9.60 -2.60 -6.36
C ALA A 104 -9.05 -3.60 -5.34
N PHE A 105 -7.96 -4.27 -5.70
CA PHE A 105 -7.27 -5.24 -4.85
C PHE A 105 -5.83 -4.79 -4.62
N MET A 106 -5.38 -4.89 -3.38
CA MET A 106 -3.98 -4.80 -3.02
C MET A 106 -3.37 -6.20 -3.07
N GLU A 107 -2.46 -6.40 -4.03
CA GLU A 107 -1.76 -7.66 -4.22
C GLU A 107 -0.74 -7.91 -3.12
N ALA A 108 -0.29 -9.16 -2.96
CA ALA A 108 0.75 -9.53 -1.99
C ALA A 108 2.07 -8.77 -2.22
N GLY A 109 2.37 -8.45 -3.49
CA GLY A 109 3.56 -7.68 -3.89
C GLY A 109 3.45 -6.16 -3.67
N GLY A 110 2.37 -5.67 -3.07
CA GLY A 110 2.14 -4.23 -2.87
C GLY A 110 1.69 -3.48 -4.13
N GLN A 111 1.38 -4.20 -5.20
CA GLN A 111 0.79 -3.64 -6.42
C GLN A 111 -0.74 -3.52 -6.26
N LEU A 112 -1.32 -2.52 -6.91
CA LEU A 112 -2.76 -2.33 -6.94
C LEU A 112 -3.32 -2.84 -8.27
N SER A 113 -4.32 -3.71 -8.19
CA SER A 113 -5.13 -4.13 -9.33
C SER A 113 -6.43 -3.35 -9.31
N VAL A 114 -6.77 -2.63 -10.38
CA VAL A 114 -7.99 -1.79 -10.47
C VAL A 114 -8.84 -2.22 -11.66
N PHE A 115 -10.14 -2.41 -11.40
CA PHE A 115 -11.16 -2.71 -12.40
C PHE A 115 -12.21 -1.61 -12.37
N LEU A 116 -12.52 -1.06 -13.54
CA LEU A 116 -13.43 0.08 -13.69
C LEU A 116 -14.78 -0.41 -14.23
N PHE A 117 -15.84 0.33 -13.88
CA PHE A 117 -17.13 0.14 -14.53
C PHE A 117 -17.09 0.58 -16.00
N ASP A 118 -17.85 -0.12 -16.85
CA ASP A 118 -18.06 0.28 -18.26
C ASP A 118 -18.67 1.69 -18.38
N ALA A 119 -19.57 2.02 -17.45
CA ALA A 119 -20.23 3.32 -17.37
C ALA A 119 -19.95 3.97 -16.01
N ALA A 120 -19.40 5.18 -16.04
CA ALA A 120 -19.09 5.95 -14.84
C ALA A 120 -20.35 6.18 -14.00
N ARG A 121 -20.26 5.89 -12.70
CA ARG A 121 -21.34 6.10 -11.73
C ARG A 121 -21.07 7.35 -10.90
N PRO A 122 -22.11 7.96 -10.30
CA PRO A 122 -21.92 8.99 -9.30
C PRO A 122 -21.07 8.45 -8.14
N GLY A 123 -20.05 9.21 -7.72
CA GLY A 123 -19.16 8.84 -6.63
C GLY A 123 -18.37 10.03 -6.08
N LEU A 124 -17.45 9.74 -5.17
CA LEU A 124 -16.56 10.73 -4.56
C LEU A 124 -15.41 11.12 -5.52
N ARG A 125 -15.26 12.42 -5.78
CA ARG A 125 -14.09 12.95 -6.50
C ARG A 125 -12.85 12.89 -5.61
N ILE A 126 -11.80 12.23 -6.10
CA ILE A 126 -10.51 12.12 -5.39
C ILE A 126 -9.43 13.06 -5.95
N VAL A 127 -9.72 13.70 -7.10
CA VAL A 127 -8.87 14.73 -7.73
C VAL A 127 -9.63 16.07 -7.78
N PRO A 128 -9.03 17.19 -7.32
CA PRO A 128 -7.70 17.31 -6.71
C PRO A 128 -7.62 16.63 -5.33
N PRO A 129 -6.40 16.38 -4.80
CA PRO A 129 -6.24 15.80 -3.47
C PRO A 129 -7.01 16.57 -2.39
N LEU A 130 -7.78 15.83 -1.59
CA LEU A 130 -8.73 16.36 -0.59
C LEU A 130 -8.04 17.15 0.54
N ASP A 131 -6.75 16.94 0.71
CA ASP A 131 -5.81 17.59 1.63
C ASP A 131 -5.21 18.89 1.04
N MET A 132 -5.01 18.96 -0.28
CA MET A 132 -4.52 20.16 -0.95
C MET A 132 -5.62 21.18 -1.20
N GLN A 133 -6.79 20.70 -1.63
CA GLN A 133 -7.97 21.54 -1.82
C GLN A 133 -9.16 20.86 -1.16
N PRO A 134 -9.71 21.42 -0.07
CA PRO A 134 -10.93 20.89 0.50
C PRO A 134 -12.00 20.91 -0.58
N ALA A 135 -12.66 19.78 -0.79
CA ALA A 135 -13.72 19.65 -1.79
C ALA A 135 -14.70 20.80 -1.61
N ARG A 136 -14.71 21.73 -2.56
CA ARG A 136 -15.56 22.91 -2.49
C ARG A 136 -17.01 22.44 -2.55
N ALA A 137 -17.82 22.84 -1.57
CA ALA A 137 -19.26 22.62 -1.62
C ALA A 137 -19.77 23.05 -3.00
N PRO A 138 -20.68 22.27 -3.63
CA PRO A 138 -21.14 22.57 -4.97
C PRO A 138 -21.60 24.03 -5.05
N SER A 139 -21.01 24.79 -5.97
CA SER A 139 -21.32 26.21 -6.17
C SER A 139 -22.70 26.43 -6.81
N ALA A 140 -23.36 25.34 -7.21
CA ALA A 140 -24.71 25.32 -7.75
C ALA A 140 -25.62 24.50 -6.82
N PRO A 141 -26.91 24.88 -6.69
CA PRO A 141 -27.87 24.12 -5.91
C PRO A 141 -27.92 22.67 -6.38
N PRO A 142 -28.09 21.70 -5.45
CA PRO A 142 -28.23 20.29 -5.80
C PRO A 142 -29.39 20.14 -6.79
N GLN A 143 -29.08 19.61 -7.97
CA GLN A 143 -30.07 19.29 -9.00
C GLN A 143 -30.96 18.14 -8.51
N GLU A 144 -32.20 18.06 -8.98
CA GLU A 144 -33.11 16.95 -8.64
C GLU A 144 -32.43 15.60 -8.94
N GLY A 145 -32.35 14.72 -7.93
CA GLY A 145 -31.62 13.45 -8.01
C GLY A 145 -30.14 13.49 -7.58
N ALA A 146 -29.65 14.61 -7.03
CA ALA A 146 -28.29 14.73 -6.52
C ALA A 146 -28.02 13.74 -5.36
N GLN A 147 -27.06 12.84 -5.58
CA GLN A 147 -26.57 11.90 -4.57
C GLN A 147 -25.48 12.56 -3.73
N ALA A 148 -25.33 12.13 -2.48
CA ALA A 148 -24.21 12.50 -1.62
C ALA A 148 -23.23 11.33 -1.53
N ALA A 149 -21.93 11.60 -1.45
CA ALA A 149 -20.88 10.64 -1.22
C ALA A 149 -20.16 10.96 0.11
N CYS A 150 -19.92 9.95 0.94
CA CYS A 150 -19.12 10.12 2.15
C CYS A 150 -17.69 10.53 1.78
N ARG A 151 -17.16 11.59 2.42
CA ARG A 151 -15.79 12.09 2.18
C ARG A 151 -14.70 11.08 2.56
N CYS A 152 -14.99 10.20 3.52
CA CYS A 152 -14.08 9.15 3.92
C CYS A 152 -14.24 7.94 2.98
N CYS A 153 -15.27 7.11 3.14
CA CYS A 153 -15.31 5.82 2.44
C CYS A 153 -15.88 5.86 1.01
N GLY A 154 -16.42 6.98 0.54
CA GLY A 154 -17.02 7.08 -0.80
C GLY A 154 -18.45 6.54 -0.93
N LEU A 155 -19.06 6.03 0.15
CA LEU A 155 -20.44 5.53 0.13
C LEU A 155 -21.42 6.58 -0.42
N THR A 156 -22.19 6.20 -1.43
CA THR A 156 -23.18 7.07 -2.08
C THR A 156 -24.60 6.83 -1.57
N THR A 157 -25.36 7.89 -1.30
CA THR A 157 -26.77 7.81 -0.89
C THR A 157 -27.67 8.73 -1.72
N ALA A 158 -28.89 8.25 -2.03
CA ALA A 158 -29.86 8.96 -2.88
C ALA A 158 -30.55 10.15 -2.19
N ALA A 159 -30.60 10.16 -0.86
CA ALA A 159 -30.91 11.36 -0.10
C ALA A 159 -29.59 11.99 0.31
N LEU A 160 -29.47 13.32 0.21
CA LEU A 160 -28.57 14.07 1.08
C LEU A 160 -28.83 13.56 2.49
N ALA A 161 -27.96 12.66 2.97
CA ALA A 161 -27.96 12.25 4.36
C ALA A 161 -28.03 13.56 5.14
N ARG A 162 -28.98 13.67 6.09
CA ARG A 162 -29.04 14.80 7.03
C ARG A 162 -27.59 15.20 7.33
N LYS A 163 -27.25 16.49 7.27
CA LYS A 163 -25.87 16.99 7.44
C LYS A 163 -25.10 16.40 8.63
N ASP A 164 -25.81 15.78 9.57
CA ASP A 164 -25.33 15.21 10.82
C ASP A 164 -25.55 13.69 10.94
N ALA A 165 -25.85 12.98 9.86
CA ALA A 165 -26.00 11.52 9.89
C ALA A 165 -24.63 10.85 9.69
N ASP A 166 -24.26 10.00 10.64
CA ASP A 166 -23.03 9.20 10.54
C ASP A 166 -23.12 8.21 9.39
N CYS A 167 -22.02 8.08 8.65
CA CYS A 167 -21.91 7.12 7.57
C CYS A 167 -22.01 5.69 8.14
N PRO A 168 -22.93 4.83 7.64
CA PRO A 168 -23.09 3.47 8.14
C PRO A 168 -21.88 2.58 7.85
N ASN A 169 -20.97 2.98 6.95
CA ASN A 169 -19.78 2.20 6.60
C ASN A 169 -18.54 2.60 7.41
N CYS A 170 -18.29 3.90 7.64
CA CYS A 170 -17.08 4.37 8.32
C CYS A 170 -17.31 5.26 9.55
N GLY A 171 -18.56 5.56 9.89
CA GLY A 171 -18.92 6.37 11.07
C GLY A 171 -18.63 7.87 10.94
N GLN A 172 -18.17 8.36 9.79
CA GLN A 172 -17.88 9.78 9.57
C GLN A 172 -19.13 10.55 9.13
N ASN A 173 -19.22 11.84 9.47
CA ASN A 173 -20.36 12.70 9.19
C ASN A 173 -20.11 13.73 8.08
N GLU A 174 -18.96 13.68 7.41
CA GLU A 174 -18.65 14.57 6.29
C GLU A 174 -19.15 14.00 4.97
N TRP A 175 -20.11 14.71 4.36
CA TRP A 175 -20.73 14.35 3.09
C TRP A 175 -20.44 15.40 2.01
N LEU A 176 -20.13 14.92 0.80
CA LEU A 176 -19.86 15.74 -0.38
C LEU A 176 -20.86 15.40 -1.48
N ALA A 177 -21.03 16.30 -2.45
CA ALA A 177 -21.86 15.99 -3.63
C ALA A 177 -21.19 14.90 -4.46
N ALA A 178 -21.94 13.82 -4.73
CA ALA A 178 -21.49 12.79 -5.66
C ALA A 178 -21.52 13.34 -7.09
N SER A 179 -20.52 13.00 -7.88
CA SER A 179 -20.40 13.42 -9.28
C SER A 179 -19.96 12.25 -10.14
N VAL A 180 -20.12 12.35 -11.46
CA VAL A 180 -19.76 11.28 -12.40
C VAL A 180 -18.31 11.44 -12.93
N ARG A 181 -17.68 12.60 -12.73
CA ARG A 181 -16.31 12.93 -13.17
C ARG A 181 -15.69 14.01 -12.29
#